data_AF-A0A3D3NI22-F1
#
_entry.id   AF-A0A3D3NI22-F1
#
_cell.length_a   1.000
_cell.length_b   1.000
_cell.length_c   1.000
_cell.angle_alpha   90.00
_cell.angle_beta   90.00
_cell.angle_gamma   90.00
#
_symmetry.space_group_name_H-M   'P 1'
#
loop_
_entity.id
_entity.type
_entity.pdbx_description
1 polymer ?
#
loop_
_entity_poly.entity_id
_entity_poly.type
_entity_poly.pdbx_seq_one_letter_code
_entity_poly.pdbx_strand_id
1 'polypeptide(L)'
;CFLQLLQQERGLVQVFRAMNQFGVLGRYLPSFGRIIGQMQHDLFHVYTVDQHSLQVLRNLRRFTMDDFAHEYPLCSRLISDLGKPWLLYIAALFHDIAKGRGGDHSELGAADAREFCEEHGLDAEDGELIVWLVRHHLLMSRVAQKQDIADPAVVAAFAALVGDERHLIALYLLTVADIRGTSPKVWNTWKAQLLEQLFNATRRSLLSNGDNLMTRGVIAQRQREAIRLMRYLALPETAHEKLWQQLDTVYFLRQSAEEIAWHAHALHDCVNSPQPIVRARLNPLGAGIEVMVYTHDEADLFLHMVGFFSRAGYSIVDARIHTTTHGYALDTFVLLDLSDRDCDRAMISYIEHELGDRLAHRLPAEAPANGRTPRQVRYFPLQPQVSIRPLVSLEADDNGRLFVLTVVAADRPGLLFIVARELAGHGANLHTAKIATLGERVEDTFLISGGHLEQSASRVRLEADLLRQLQL
;
A
#
# COMPACT_ATOMS: atom_id res chain seq x y z
N CYS A 1 27.66 -28.84 8.60
CA CYS A 1 27.66 -27.40 8.93
C CYS A 1 26.23 -26.87 8.80
N PHE A 2 25.78 -25.94 9.64
CA PHE A 2 24.40 -25.41 9.64
C PHE A 2 23.97 -24.84 8.27
N LEU A 3 24.88 -24.20 7.54
CA LEU A 3 24.62 -23.72 6.18
C LEU A 3 24.24 -24.84 5.20
N GLN A 4 24.83 -26.04 5.36
CA GLN A 4 24.49 -27.18 4.52
C GLN A 4 23.05 -27.62 4.71
N LEU A 5 22.44 -27.39 5.89
CA LEU A 5 21.01 -27.65 6.11
C LEU A 5 20.17 -26.69 5.27
N LEU A 6 20.50 -25.40 5.28
CA LEU A 6 19.81 -24.35 4.52
C LEU A 6 19.91 -24.55 3.00
N GLN A 7 20.99 -25.17 2.54
CA GLN A 7 21.24 -25.49 1.14
C GLN A 7 20.55 -26.78 0.66
N GLN A 8 19.90 -27.54 1.55
CA GLN A 8 19.20 -28.76 1.14
C GLN A 8 17.96 -28.46 0.30
N GLU A 9 17.79 -29.23 -0.78
CA GLU A 9 16.62 -29.13 -1.65
C GLU A 9 15.34 -29.70 -1.03
N ARG A 10 15.45 -30.53 0.02
CA ARG A 10 14.31 -31.24 0.61
C ARG A 10 14.39 -31.23 2.12
N GLY A 11 13.23 -31.31 2.77
CA GLY A 11 13.13 -31.50 4.22
C GLY A 11 13.38 -30.25 5.07
N LEU A 12 13.76 -29.10 4.48
CA LEU A 12 14.15 -27.90 5.23
C LEU A 12 13.11 -27.47 6.26
N VAL A 13 11.84 -27.36 5.84
CA VAL A 13 10.75 -26.89 6.70
C VAL A 13 10.50 -27.87 7.86
N GLN A 14 10.53 -29.18 7.57
CA GLN A 14 10.35 -30.22 8.58
C GLN A 14 11.49 -30.21 9.60
N VAL A 15 12.73 -30.09 9.14
CA VAL A 15 13.93 -30.04 10.00
C VAL A 15 13.89 -28.80 10.89
N PHE A 16 13.64 -27.61 10.36
CA PHE A 16 13.59 -26.39 11.16
C PHE A 16 12.45 -26.39 12.19
N ARG A 17 11.28 -26.93 11.84
CA ARG A 17 10.19 -27.14 12.80
C ARG A 17 10.58 -28.09 13.93
N ALA A 18 11.20 -29.23 13.59
CA ALA A 18 11.69 -30.19 14.59
C ALA A 18 12.76 -29.56 15.48
N MET A 19 13.74 -28.85 14.89
CA MET A 19 14.77 -28.16 15.65
C MET A 19 14.20 -27.11 16.61
N ASN A 20 13.15 -26.38 16.20
CA ASN A 20 12.46 -25.44 17.10
C ASN A 20 11.72 -26.18 18.21
N GLN A 21 10.93 -27.21 17.87
CA GLN A 21 10.14 -27.99 18.82
C GLN A 21 11.00 -28.67 19.89
N PHE A 22 12.18 -29.19 19.52
CA PHE A 22 13.11 -29.84 20.45
C PHE A 22 14.14 -28.88 21.06
N GLY A 23 14.01 -27.56 20.84
CA GLY A 23 14.91 -26.54 21.40
C GLY A 23 16.32 -26.50 20.80
N VAL A 24 16.62 -27.34 19.81
CA VAL A 24 17.91 -27.38 19.11
C VAL A 24 18.20 -26.05 18.41
N LEU A 25 17.20 -25.47 17.74
CA LEU A 25 17.37 -24.21 17.01
C LEU A 25 17.70 -23.05 17.96
N GLY A 26 16.96 -22.90 19.05
CA GLY A 26 17.22 -21.87 20.05
C GLY A 26 18.54 -22.07 20.81
N ARG A 27 19.01 -23.31 20.94
CA ARG A 27 20.32 -23.61 21.53
C ARG A 27 21.47 -23.28 20.58
N TYR A 28 21.29 -23.54 19.29
CA TYR A 28 22.28 -23.23 18.24
C TYR A 28 22.37 -21.73 17.96
N LEU A 29 21.21 -21.06 17.86
CA LEU A 29 21.10 -19.64 17.61
C LEU A 29 20.42 -18.98 18.83
N PRO A 30 21.18 -18.56 19.85
CA PRO A 30 20.62 -18.02 21.10
C PRO A 30 19.67 -16.84 20.91
N SER A 31 19.95 -15.99 19.91
CA SER A 31 19.06 -14.89 19.52
C SER A 31 17.67 -15.38 19.10
N PHE A 32 17.60 -16.49 18.37
CA PHE A 32 16.33 -17.14 18.03
C PHE A 32 15.69 -17.78 19.27
N GLY A 33 16.50 -18.36 20.15
CA GLY A 33 16.02 -18.92 21.42
C GLY A 33 15.25 -17.91 22.30
N ARG A 34 15.58 -16.62 22.22
CA ARG A 34 14.89 -15.55 22.97
C ARG A 34 13.48 -15.22 22.45
N ILE A 35 13.20 -15.52 21.18
CA ILE A 35 11.91 -15.21 20.53
C ILE A 35 10.94 -16.41 20.52
N ILE A 36 11.38 -17.58 20.99
CA ILE A 36 10.53 -18.78 21.05
C ILE A 36 9.36 -18.55 22.00
N GLY A 37 8.14 -18.71 21.49
CA GLY A 37 6.92 -18.51 22.28
C GLY A 37 6.59 -17.04 22.55
N GLN A 38 7.35 -16.10 21.98
CA GLN A 38 7.11 -14.68 22.15
C GLN A 38 5.90 -14.25 21.34
N MET A 39 4.85 -13.80 22.01
CA MET A 39 3.66 -13.23 21.36
C MET A 39 4.00 -11.89 20.70
N GLN A 40 3.47 -11.70 19.50
CA GLN A 40 3.50 -10.39 18.85
C GLN A 40 2.32 -9.58 19.39
N HIS A 41 2.58 -8.39 19.93
CA HIS A 41 1.56 -7.55 20.57
C HIS A 41 0.76 -6.70 19.56
N ASP A 42 0.59 -7.20 18.34
CA ASP A 42 -0.16 -6.56 17.27
C ASP A 42 -1.35 -7.44 16.81
N LEU A 43 -2.40 -6.80 16.29
CA LEU A 43 -3.71 -7.43 16.10
C LEU A 43 -3.81 -8.36 14.88
N PHE A 44 -2.71 -8.57 14.15
CA PHE A 44 -2.73 -9.26 12.86
C PHE A 44 -1.79 -10.46 12.75
N HIS A 45 -0.93 -10.70 13.75
CA HIS A 45 -0.15 -11.93 13.83
C HIS A 45 -0.92 -13.01 14.60
N VAL A 46 -1.15 -14.15 13.95
CA VAL A 46 -1.72 -15.33 14.62
C VAL A 46 -0.65 -16.27 15.19
N TYR A 47 0.63 -15.96 14.94
CA TYR A 47 1.78 -16.77 15.31
C TYR A 47 2.71 -16.00 16.26
N THR A 48 3.34 -16.72 17.18
CA THR A 48 4.51 -16.21 17.93
C THR A 48 5.65 -15.90 16.96
N VAL A 49 6.60 -15.05 17.36
CA VAL A 49 7.68 -14.57 16.49
C VAL A 49 8.46 -15.74 15.86
N ASP A 50 8.75 -16.80 16.62
CA ASP A 50 9.42 -18.01 16.11
C ASP A 50 8.58 -18.75 15.06
N GLN A 51 7.29 -18.97 15.34
CA GLN A 51 6.39 -19.67 14.41
C GLN A 51 6.16 -18.85 13.14
N HIS A 52 6.08 -17.52 13.26
CA HIS A 52 6.01 -16.61 12.14
C HIS A 52 7.27 -16.71 11.27
N SER A 53 8.47 -16.66 11.86
CA SER A 53 9.73 -16.79 11.11
C SER A 53 9.82 -18.13 10.35
N LEU A 54 9.38 -19.23 10.97
CA LEU A 54 9.28 -20.54 10.31
C LEU A 54 8.21 -20.57 9.20
N GLN A 55 7.17 -19.76 9.33
CA GLN A 55 6.12 -19.61 8.34
C GLN A 55 6.61 -18.81 7.12
N VAL A 56 7.43 -17.76 7.33
CA VAL A 56 8.12 -17.03 6.24
C VAL A 56 9.07 -17.96 5.50
N LEU A 57 9.89 -18.74 6.22
CA LEU A 57 10.78 -19.74 5.63
C LEU A 57 10.00 -20.77 4.80
N ARG A 58 8.85 -21.25 5.30
CA ARG A 58 7.97 -22.15 4.54
C ARG A 58 7.48 -21.51 3.25
N ASN A 59 7.10 -20.24 3.27
CA ASN A 59 6.61 -19.53 2.09
C ASN A 59 7.72 -19.37 1.03
N LEU A 60 8.92 -18.99 1.44
CA LEU A 60 10.08 -18.93 0.54
C LEU A 60 10.40 -20.29 -0.09
N ARG A 61 10.30 -21.38 0.67
CA ARG A 61 10.46 -22.74 0.13
C ARG A 61 9.39 -23.13 -0.87
N ARG A 62 8.15 -22.65 -0.73
CA ARG A 62 7.12 -22.90 -1.74
C ARG A 62 7.44 -22.22 -3.06
N PHE A 63 8.07 -21.04 -3.04
CA PHE A 63 8.45 -20.36 -4.29
C PHE A 63 9.45 -21.16 -5.12
N THR A 64 10.32 -21.96 -4.49
CA THR A 64 11.30 -22.82 -5.17
C THR A 64 10.73 -24.16 -5.67
N MET A 65 9.44 -24.44 -5.47
CA MET A 65 8.83 -25.74 -5.77
C MET A 65 7.84 -25.61 -6.93
N ASP A 66 8.05 -26.38 -7.98
CA ASP A 66 7.22 -26.35 -9.20
C ASP A 66 5.74 -26.64 -8.91
N ASP A 67 5.44 -27.53 -7.96
CA ASP A 67 4.09 -27.87 -7.52
C ASP A 67 3.27 -26.64 -7.08
N PHE A 68 3.94 -25.59 -6.60
CA PHE A 68 3.32 -24.35 -6.11
C PHE A 68 3.53 -23.15 -7.05
N ALA A 69 4.14 -23.34 -8.22
CA ALA A 69 4.44 -22.24 -9.14
C ALA A 69 3.18 -21.53 -9.66
N HIS A 70 2.06 -22.26 -9.76
CA HIS A 70 0.77 -21.71 -10.17
C HIS A 70 0.18 -20.72 -9.14
N GLU A 71 0.59 -20.81 -7.87
CA GLU A 71 0.09 -19.91 -6.83
C GLU A 71 0.75 -18.53 -6.91
N TYR A 72 2.05 -18.47 -7.26
CA TYR A 72 2.84 -17.24 -7.34
C TYR A 72 3.82 -17.25 -8.53
N PRO A 73 3.31 -17.12 -9.77
CA PRO A 73 4.14 -17.26 -10.96
C PRO A 73 5.34 -16.29 -10.99
N LEU A 74 5.14 -15.05 -10.55
CA LEU A 74 6.22 -14.07 -10.48
C LEU A 74 7.27 -14.47 -9.44
N CYS A 75 6.88 -14.85 -8.22
CA CYS A 75 7.81 -15.25 -7.17
C CYS A 75 8.63 -16.48 -7.57
N SER A 76 8.00 -17.48 -8.18
CA SER A 76 8.67 -18.70 -8.63
C SER A 76 9.69 -18.43 -9.75
N ARG A 77 9.39 -17.52 -10.69
CA ARG A 77 10.39 -17.09 -11.69
C ARG A 77 11.56 -16.35 -11.02
N LEU A 78 11.25 -15.34 -10.21
CA LEU A 78 12.27 -14.49 -9.59
C LEU A 78 13.21 -15.26 -8.66
N ILE A 79 12.70 -16.22 -7.88
CA ILE A 79 13.54 -16.99 -6.97
C ILE A 79 14.45 -17.99 -7.71
N SER A 80 14.01 -18.47 -8.88
CA SER A 80 14.84 -19.30 -9.77
C SER A 80 16.00 -18.48 -10.34
N ASP A 81 15.76 -17.22 -10.70
CA ASP A 81 16.77 -16.32 -11.26
C ASP A 81 17.79 -15.83 -10.20
N LEU A 82 17.44 -15.88 -8.91
CA LEU A 82 18.30 -15.41 -7.81
C LEU A 82 19.55 -16.27 -7.58
N GLY A 83 19.57 -17.53 -8.03
CA GLY A 83 20.70 -18.45 -7.95
C GLY A 83 20.97 -19.04 -6.56
N LYS A 84 21.05 -18.23 -5.50
CA LYS A 84 21.30 -18.64 -4.10
C LYS A 84 20.08 -18.39 -3.19
N PRO A 85 18.95 -19.11 -3.36
CA PRO A 85 17.73 -18.84 -2.59
C PRO A 85 17.88 -19.09 -1.09
N TRP A 86 18.90 -19.85 -0.66
CA TRP A 86 19.17 -20.12 0.75
C TRP A 86 19.59 -18.88 1.55
N LEU A 87 20.06 -17.82 0.90
CA LEU A 87 20.31 -16.52 1.53
C LEU A 87 19.01 -15.92 2.11
N LEU A 88 17.89 -16.08 1.40
CA LEU A 88 16.58 -15.61 1.87
C LEU A 88 16.10 -16.39 3.09
N TYR A 89 16.49 -17.66 3.25
CA TYR A 89 16.14 -18.43 4.45
C TYR A 89 16.86 -17.88 5.68
N ILE A 90 18.11 -17.42 5.53
CA ILE A 90 18.82 -16.73 6.61
C ILE A 90 18.11 -15.42 6.91
N ALA A 91 17.86 -14.58 5.90
CA ALA A 91 17.12 -13.32 6.11
C ALA A 91 15.76 -13.56 6.81
N ALA A 92 15.03 -14.61 6.44
CA ALA A 92 13.76 -14.98 7.08
C ALA A 92 13.90 -15.41 8.55
N LEU A 93 15.03 -16.01 8.96
CA LEU A 93 15.27 -16.34 10.37
C LEU A 93 15.63 -15.10 11.21
N PHE A 94 16.21 -14.08 10.57
CA PHE A 94 16.74 -12.90 11.24
C PHE A 94 15.84 -11.65 11.18
N HIS A 95 14.91 -11.56 10.22
CA HIS A 95 14.12 -10.33 9.97
C HIS A 95 13.45 -9.77 11.23
N ASP A 96 12.93 -10.65 12.08
CA ASP A 96 12.22 -10.33 13.31
C ASP A 96 12.93 -10.79 14.61
N ILE A 97 14.16 -11.28 14.52
CA ILE A 97 14.86 -11.98 15.62
C ILE A 97 15.14 -11.10 16.85
N ALA A 98 15.04 -9.78 16.67
CA ALA A 98 15.26 -8.79 17.73
C ALA A 98 13.97 -8.20 18.30
N LYS A 99 12.79 -8.71 17.93
CA LYS A 99 11.52 -8.27 18.51
C LYS A 99 11.53 -8.40 20.05
N GLY A 100 11.03 -7.35 20.72
CA GLY A 100 10.97 -7.27 22.19
C GLY A 100 12.28 -6.94 22.91
N ARG A 101 13.36 -6.59 22.19
CA ARG A 101 14.62 -6.12 22.81
C ARG A 101 14.65 -4.60 23.10
N GLY A 102 13.61 -3.87 22.71
CA GLY A 102 13.57 -2.40 22.75
C GLY A 102 14.37 -1.76 21.61
N GLY A 103 13.97 -0.57 21.15
CA GLY A 103 14.56 0.07 19.96
C GLY A 103 14.02 -0.49 18.63
N ASP A 104 14.71 -0.18 17.53
CA ASP A 104 14.36 -0.69 16.20
C ASP A 104 14.86 -2.13 16.02
N HIS A 105 13.92 -3.08 15.96
CA HIS A 105 14.23 -4.50 15.79
C HIS A 105 14.92 -4.80 14.45
N SER A 106 14.70 -3.99 13.41
CA SER A 106 15.34 -4.18 12.11
C SER A 106 16.84 -3.87 12.19
N GLU A 107 17.21 -2.83 12.93
CA GLU A 107 18.63 -2.46 13.15
C GLU A 107 19.35 -3.48 14.02
N LEU A 108 18.72 -3.89 15.13
CA LEU A 108 19.27 -4.90 16.04
C LEU A 108 19.36 -6.27 15.36
N GLY A 109 18.34 -6.67 14.60
CA GLY A 109 18.35 -7.91 13.83
C GLY A 109 19.44 -7.93 12.76
N ALA A 110 19.71 -6.78 12.13
CA ALA A 110 20.78 -6.66 11.14
C ALA A 110 22.18 -6.80 11.79
N ALA A 111 22.34 -6.37 13.04
CA ALA A 111 23.58 -6.62 13.80
C ALA A 111 23.75 -8.11 14.10
N ASP A 112 22.71 -8.78 14.62
CA ASP A 112 22.71 -10.23 14.86
C ASP A 112 22.99 -11.02 13.56
N ALA A 113 22.43 -10.59 12.43
CA ALA A 113 22.64 -11.24 11.13
C ALA A 113 24.08 -11.10 10.64
N ARG A 114 24.72 -9.94 10.88
CA ARG A 114 26.12 -9.72 10.50
C ARG A 114 27.05 -10.65 11.27
N GLU A 115 26.89 -10.72 12.60
CA GLU A 115 27.65 -11.63 13.46
C GLU A 115 27.51 -13.08 12.98
N PHE A 116 26.27 -13.51 12.69
CA PHE A 116 26.02 -14.83 12.13
C PHE A 116 26.75 -15.07 10.81
N CYS A 117 26.73 -14.10 9.88
CA CYS A 117 27.40 -14.23 8.59
C CYS A 117 28.93 -14.38 8.76
N GLU A 118 29.53 -13.60 9.66
CA GLU A 118 30.95 -13.64 9.98
C GLU A 118 31.36 -14.98 10.63
N GLU A 119 30.61 -15.45 11.63
CA GLU A 119 30.86 -16.73 12.31
C GLU A 119 30.77 -17.94 11.37
N HIS A 120 29.92 -17.86 10.35
CA HIS A 120 29.68 -18.95 9.40
C HIS A 120 30.53 -18.83 8.13
N GLY A 121 31.40 -17.81 8.03
CA GLY A 121 32.32 -17.62 6.92
C GLY A 121 31.62 -17.37 5.58
N LEU A 122 30.51 -16.63 5.59
CA LEU A 122 29.85 -16.21 4.35
C LEU A 122 30.73 -15.22 3.59
N ASP A 123 30.62 -15.23 2.26
CA ASP A 123 31.25 -14.19 1.45
C ASP A 123 30.63 -12.81 1.75
N ALA A 124 31.45 -11.77 1.63
CA ALA A 124 31.05 -10.42 2.03
C ALA A 124 29.83 -9.90 1.26
N GLU A 125 29.68 -10.27 -0.02
CA GLU A 125 28.56 -9.84 -0.86
C GLU A 125 27.24 -10.49 -0.40
N ASP A 126 27.24 -11.81 -0.18
CA ASP A 126 26.08 -12.53 0.32
C ASP A 126 25.70 -12.10 1.75
N GLY A 127 26.70 -11.87 2.61
CA GLY A 127 26.51 -11.37 3.97
C GLY A 127 25.87 -9.97 4.00
N GLU A 128 26.37 -9.04 3.19
CA GLU A 128 25.80 -7.69 3.10
C GLU A 128 24.35 -7.72 2.58
N LEU A 129 24.03 -8.58 1.60
CA LEU A 129 22.65 -8.74 1.14
C LEU A 129 21.72 -9.20 2.28
N ILE A 130 22.12 -10.21 3.06
CA ILE A 130 21.31 -10.70 4.20
C ILE A 130 21.09 -9.59 5.22
N VAL A 131 22.16 -8.91 5.62
CA VAL A 131 22.12 -7.83 6.61
C VAL A 131 21.24 -6.67 6.12
N TRP A 132 21.35 -6.31 4.85
CA TRP A 132 20.52 -5.28 4.24
C TRP A 132 19.05 -5.69 4.21
N LEU A 133 18.74 -6.93 3.82
CA LEU A 133 17.36 -7.45 3.82
C LEU A 133 16.74 -7.41 5.21
N VAL A 134 17.46 -7.85 6.24
CA VAL A 134 16.97 -7.81 7.63
C VAL A 134 16.71 -6.37 8.08
N ARG A 135 17.62 -5.44 7.76
CA ARG A 135 17.45 -4.02 8.08
C ARG A 135 16.25 -3.38 7.37
N HIS A 136 16.00 -3.77 6.13
CA HIS A 136 15.03 -3.12 5.25
C HIS A 136 13.77 -3.96 4.96
N HIS A 137 13.51 -5.04 5.71
CA HIS A 137 12.41 -5.98 5.41
C HIS A 137 11.02 -5.31 5.38
N LEU A 138 10.81 -4.23 6.15
CA LEU A 138 9.56 -3.44 6.14
C LEU A 138 9.48 -2.39 5.03
N LEU A 139 10.59 -2.10 4.33
CA LEU A 139 10.70 -0.98 3.39
C LEU A 139 9.66 -1.09 2.26
N MET A 140 9.62 -2.23 1.59
CA MET A 140 8.74 -2.42 0.44
C MET A 140 7.27 -2.40 0.82
N SER A 141 6.90 -3.10 1.90
CA SER A 141 5.53 -3.10 2.42
C SER A 141 5.08 -1.68 2.80
N ARG A 142 5.95 -0.92 3.47
CA ARG A 142 5.67 0.48 3.85
C ARG A 142 5.49 1.39 2.65
N VAL A 143 6.36 1.32 1.64
CA VAL A 143 6.26 2.18 0.45
C VAL A 143 5.03 1.81 -0.37
N ALA A 144 4.80 0.53 -0.62
CA ALA A 144 3.66 0.07 -1.42
C ALA A 144 2.30 0.44 -0.81
N GLN A 145 2.18 0.43 0.52
CA GLN A 145 0.91 0.65 1.21
C GLN A 145 0.69 2.10 1.68
N LYS A 146 1.75 2.87 1.94
CA LYS A 146 1.63 4.21 2.54
C LYS A 146 2.00 5.37 1.62
N GLN A 147 2.51 5.09 0.43
CA GLN A 147 2.91 6.13 -0.52
C GLN A 147 2.20 5.92 -1.85
N ASP A 148 2.14 6.96 -2.68
CA ASP A 148 1.60 6.85 -4.01
C ASP A 148 2.66 6.27 -4.96
N ILE A 149 2.60 4.97 -5.22
CA ILE A 149 3.53 4.27 -6.11
C ILE A 149 3.35 4.63 -7.59
N ALA A 150 2.31 5.40 -7.93
CA ALA A 150 2.19 6.02 -9.23
C ALA A 150 3.12 7.24 -9.38
N ASP A 151 3.51 7.88 -8.28
CA ASP A 151 4.41 9.04 -8.31
C ASP A 151 5.85 8.60 -8.67
N PRO A 152 6.42 9.10 -9.77
CA PRO A 152 7.79 8.78 -10.18
C PRO A 152 8.83 9.13 -9.11
N ALA A 153 8.61 10.17 -8.30
CA ALA A 153 9.53 10.58 -7.25
C ALA A 153 9.60 9.54 -6.12
N VAL A 154 8.45 8.95 -5.76
CA VAL A 154 8.37 7.84 -4.79
C VAL A 154 9.13 6.62 -5.31
N VAL A 155 8.90 6.25 -6.57
CA VAL A 155 9.59 5.12 -7.21
C VAL A 155 11.10 5.37 -7.30
N ALA A 156 11.52 6.59 -7.65
CA ALA A 156 12.93 6.97 -7.74
C ALA A 156 13.62 6.93 -6.36
N ALA A 157 12.98 7.46 -5.32
CA ALA A 157 13.51 7.41 -3.96
C ALA A 157 13.65 5.97 -3.45
N PHE A 158 12.66 5.12 -3.73
CA PHE A 158 12.74 3.70 -3.39
C PHE A 158 13.83 2.98 -4.21
N ALA A 159 13.94 3.25 -5.51
CA ALA A 159 15.00 2.69 -6.36
C ALA A 159 16.40 3.06 -5.86
N ALA A 160 16.59 4.32 -5.44
CA ALA A 160 17.86 4.79 -4.89
C ALA A 160 18.25 4.08 -3.58
N LEU A 161 17.27 3.73 -2.74
CA LEU A 161 17.51 2.96 -1.52
C LEU A 161 17.81 1.48 -1.81
N VAL A 162 17.13 0.89 -2.80
CA VAL A 162 17.30 -0.52 -3.18
C VAL A 162 18.61 -0.76 -3.93
N GLY A 163 19.05 0.21 -4.73
CA GLY A 163 20.35 0.20 -5.42
C GLY A 163 20.36 -0.64 -6.69
N ASP A 164 20.07 -1.94 -6.61
CA ASP A 164 20.16 -2.86 -7.75
C ASP A 164 19.05 -3.92 -7.82
N GLU A 165 19.00 -4.63 -8.94
CA GLU A 165 17.98 -5.65 -9.22
C GLU A 165 18.06 -6.86 -8.27
N ARG A 166 19.26 -7.23 -7.80
CA ARG A 166 19.45 -8.35 -6.88
C ARG A 166 18.80 -8.04 -5.53
N HIS A 167 19.02 -6.85 -4.99
CA HIS A 167 18.36 -6.36 -3.77
C HIS A 167 16.85 -6.23 -3.96
N LEU A 168 16.40 -5.72 -5.11
CA LEU A 168 14.97 -5.58 -5.41
C LEU A 168 14.23 -6.91 -5.42
N ILE A 169 14.79 -7.92 -6.10
CA ILE A 169 14.23 -9.27 -6.18
C ILE A 169 14.18 -9.91 -4.80
N ALA A 170 15.29 -9.85 -4.07
CA ALA A 170 15.39 -10.44 -2.74
C ALA A 170 14.42 -9.81 -1.75
N LEU A 171 14.28 -8.47 -1.76
CA LEU A 171 13.33 -7.75 -0.93
C LEU A 171 11.89 -8.11 -1.27
N TYR A 172 11.54 -8.15 -2.56
CA TYR A 172 10.20 -8.53 -3.00
C TYR A 172 9.81 -9.94 -2.52
N LEU A 173 10.69 -10.92 -2.73
CA LEU A 173 10.45 -12.30 -2.31
C LEU A 173 10.29 -12.42 -0.78
N LEU A 174 11.15 -11.73 -0.02
CA LEU A 174 11.05 -11.72 1.44
C LEU A 174 9.76 -11.05 1.91
N THR A 175 9.41 -9.88 1.38
CA THR A 175 8.19 -9.15 1.73
C THR A 175 6.93 -9.94 1.40
N VAL A 176 6.85 -10.60 0.23
CA VAL A 176 5.70 -11.44 -0.12
C VAL A 176 5.62 -12.64 0.84
N ALA A 177 6.74 -13.30 1.15
CA ALA A 177 6.76 -14.42 2.08
C ALA A 177 6.35 -14.01 3.50
N ASP A 178 6.79 -12.84 3.95
CA ASP A 178 6.54 -12.25 5.25
C ASP A 178 5.06 -11.90 5.44
N ILE A 179 4.48 -11.08 4.55
CA ILE A 179 3.07 -10.68 4.65
C ILE A 179 2.15 -11.92 4.64
N ARG A 180 2.46 -12.92 3.81
CA ARG A 180 1.73 -14.20 3.79
C ARG A 180 1.94 -15.05 5.04
N GLY A 181 3.03 -14.82 5.77
CA GLY A 181 3.36 -15.52 7.00
C GLY A 181 2.74 -14.92 8.26
N THR A 182 2.07 -13.77 8.16
CA THR A 182 1.38 -13.11 9.27
C THR A 182 0.05 -13.77 9.62
N SER A 183 -0.97 -13.64 8.74
CA SER A 183 -2.26 -14.33 8.84
C SER A 183 -2.96 -14.44 7.47
N PRO A 184 -3.90 -15.39 7.30
CA PRO A 184 -4.62 -15.58 6.04
C PRO A 184 -5.45 -14.36 5.60
N LYS A 185 -5.84 -13.49 6.53
CA LYS A 185 -6.67 -12.30 6.25
C LYS A 185 -5.86 -11.10 5.76
N VAL A 186 -4.56 -11.07 6.02
CA VAL A 186 -3.72 -9.90 5.71
C VAL A 186 -3.35 -9.88 4.23
N TRP A 187 -3.05 -11.04 3.65
CA TRP A 187 -2.70 -11.15 2.22
C TRP A 187 -3.96 -11.17 1.36
N ASN A 188 -4.07 -10.22 0.43
CA ASN A 188 -5.16 -10.14 -0.55
C ASN A 188 -4.61 -9.73 -1.93
N THR A 189 -5.45 -9.87 -2.95
CA THR A 189 -5.08 -9.57 -4.34
C THR A 189 -4.65 -8.12 -4.54
N TRP A 190 -5.27 -7.17 -3.82
CA TRP A 190 -4.90 -5.74 -3.86
C TRP A 190 -3.46 -5.49 -3.38
N LYS A 191 -3.08 -6.04 -2.21
CA LYS A 191 -1.69 -5.91 -1.71
C LYS A 191 -0.69 -6.58 -2.63
N ALA A 192 -1.04 -7.72 -3.23
CA ALA A 192 -0.20 -8.37 -4.22
C ALA A 192 0.08 -7.46 -5.42
N GLN A 193 -0.96 -6.78 -5.93
CA GLN A 193 -0.85 -5.81 -7.03
C GLN A 193 0.03 -4.62 -6.66
N LEU A 194 -0.16 -4.02 -5.48
CA LEU A 194 0.67 -2.88 -5.05
C LEU A 194 2.16 -3.23 -5.00
N LEU A 195 2.49 -4.41 -4.46
CA LEU A 195 3.88 -4.89 -4.40
C LEU A 195 4.43 -5.15 -5.80
N GLU A 196 3.66 -5.79 -6.67
CA GLU A 196 4.08 -6.09 -8.05
C GLU A 196 4.23 -4.82 -8.91
N GLN A 197 3.34 -3.84 -8.75
CA GLN A 197 3.46 -2.54 -9.40
C GLN A 197 4.73 -1.81 -8.98
N LEU A 198 4.98 -1.71 -7.67
CA LEU A 198 6.20 -1.10 -7.15
C LEU A 198 7.44 -1.83 -7.68
N PHE A 199 7.47 -3.16 -7.59
CA PHE A 199 8.56 -3.98 -8.13
C PHE A 199 8.85 -3.66 -9.60
N ASN A 200 7.83 -3.71 -10.46
CA ASN A 200 7.98 -3.47 -11.90
C ASN A 200 8.37 -2.02 -12.22
N ALA A 201 7.83 -1.05 -11.50
CA ALA A 201 8.19 0.36 -11.65
C ALA A 201 9.65 0.60 -11.25
N THR A 202 10.09 0.07 -10.12
CA THR A 202 11.46 0.17 -9.64
C THR A 202 12.44 -0.54 -10.56
N ARG A 203 12.11 -1.75 -11.02
CA ARG A 203 12.95 -2.51 -11.97
C ARG A 203 13.20 -1.72 -13.26
N ARG A 204 12.16 -1.09 -13.81
CA ARG A 204 12.30 -0.20 -14.99
C ARG A 204 13.17 1.02 -14.70
N SER A 205 13.02 1.62 -13.52
CA SER A 205 13.85 2.76 -13.08
C SER A 205 15.33 2.40 -12.99
N LEU A 206 15.65 1.25 -12.38
CA LEU A 206 17.03 0.74 -12.25
C LEU A 206 17.67 0.45 -13.61
N LEU A 207 16.94 -0.17 -14.54
CA LEU A 207 17.43 -0.46 -15.89
C LEU A 207 17.67 0.79 -16.74
N SER A 208 17.01 1.90 -16.40
CA SER A 208 17.15 3.16 -17.14
C SER A 208 18.35 4.01 -16.66
N ASN A 209 19.26 3.45 -15.84
CA ASN A 209 20.48 4.09 -15.33
C ASN A 209 20.27 5.47 -14.68
N GLY A 210 19.11 5.72 -14.08
CA GLY A 210 18.83 7.02 -13.49
C GLY A 210 18.82 8.16 -14.49
N ASP A 211 18.56 7.90 -15.78
CA ASP A 211 17.86 8.90 -16.59
C ASP A 211 16.55 9.12 -15.85
N ASN A 212 16.58 10.09 -14.94
CA ASN A 212 15.40 10.80 -14.50
C ASN A 212 14.74 11.21 -15.80
N LEU A 213 13.78 10.39 -16.26
CA LEU A 213 12.75 10.87 -17.14
C LEU A 213 12.23 12.08 -16.39
N MET A 214 12.70 13.26 -16.79
CA MET A 214 12.26 14.51 -16.18
C MET A 214 10.74 14.42 -16.12
N THR A 215 10.11 15.00 -15.12
CA THR A 215 8.65 14.97 -14.91
C THR A 215 7.86 15.05 -16.24
N ARG A 216 8.34 15.91 -17.17
CA ARG A 216 7.84 16.03 -18.55
C ARG A 216 7.93 14.76 -19.42
N GLY A 217 9.03 14.02 -19.38
CA GLY A 217 9.23 12.76 -20.10
C GLY A 217 8.30 11.64 -19.64
N VAL A 218 8.08 11.49 -18.33
CA VAL A 218 7.12 10.52 -17.79
C VAL A 218 5.70 10.86 -18.24
N ILE A 219 5.30 12.14 -18.12
CA ILE A 219 3.98 12.60 -18.56
C ILE A 219 3.79 12.35 -20.06
N ALA A 220 4.76 12.74 -20.89
CA ALA A 220 4.70 12.52 -22.33
C ALA A 220 4.63 11.02 -22.70
N GLN A 221 5.29 10.15 -21.94
CA GLN A 221 5.17 8.71 -22.11
C GLN A 221 3.76 8.22 -21.76
N ARG A 222 3.21 8.63 -20.60
CA ARG A 222 1.85 8.26 -20.17
C ARG A 222 0.78 8.75 -21.12
N GLN A 223 0.89 9.99 -21.58
CA GLN A 223 -0.01 10.57 -22.57
C GLN A 223 0.03 9.80 -23.90
N ARG A 224 1.23 9.48 -24.42
CA ARG A 224 1.36 8.66 -25.63
C ARG A 224 0.74 7.28 -25.47
N GLU A 225 0.96 6.65 -24.33
CA GLU A 225 0.39 5.33 -24.03
C GLU A 225 -1.13 5.41 -23.87
N ALA A 226 -1.66 6.43 -23.20
CA ALA A 226 -3.10 6.66 -23.08
C ALA A 226 -3.74 6.88 -24.46
N ILE A 227 -3.11 7.66 -25.35
CA ILE A 227 -3.57 7.83 -26.74
C ILE A 227 -3.56 6.49 -27.48
N ARG A 228 -2.53 5.67 -27.30
CA ARG A 228 -2.46 4.32 -27.87
C ARG A 228 -3.62 3.45 -27.38
N LEU A 229 -3.95 3.49 -26.09
CA LEU A 229 -5.06 2.75 -25.49
C LEU A 229 -6.43 3.24 -25.98
N MET A 230 -6.62 4.56 -26.09
CA MET A 230 -7.86 5.17 -26.59
C MET A 230 -8.21 4.76 -28.03
N ARG A 231 -7.20 4.48 -28.87
CA ARG A 231 -7.42 3.97 -30.24
C ARG A 231 -8.16 2.65 -30.27
N TYR A 232 -7.98 1.79 -29.26
CA TYR A 232 -8.71 0.53 -29.15
C TYR A 232 -10.15 0.71 -28.66
N LEU A 233 -10.51 1.90 -28.15
CA LEU A 233 -11.84 2.25 -27.68
C LEU A 233 -12.68 3.00 -28.74
N ALA A 234 -12.21 3.07 -29.98
CA ALA A 234 -12.87 3.75 -31.10
C ALA A 234 -13.18 5.24 -30.87
N LEU A 235 -12.41 5.92 -30.03
CA LEU A 235 -12.52 7.36 -29.81
C LEU A 235 -11.86 8.17 -30.95
N PRO A 236 -12.39 9.36 -31.27
CA PRO A 236 -11.69 10.33 -32.11
C PRO A 236 -10.30 10.67 -31.54
N GLU A 237 -9.31 10.89 -32.39
CA GLU A 237 -7.95 11.22 -31.93
C GLU A 237 -7.92 12.48 -31.05
N THR A 238 -8.85 13.42 -31.24
CA THR A 238 -8.96 14.67 -30.49
C THR A 238 -9.87 14.60 -29.25
N ALA A 239 -10.44 13.44 -28.94
CA ALA A 239 -11.41 13.27 -27.83
C ALA A 239 -10.86 13.69 -26.46
N HIS A 240 -9.54 13.57 -26.27
CA HIS A 240 -8.87 13.87 -25.02
C HIS A 240 -8.54 15.36 -24.83
N GLU A 241 -8.46 16.14 -25.91
CA GLU A 241 -7.87 17.49 -25.91
C GLU A 241 -8.60 18.44 -24.95
N LYS A 242 -9.95 18.44 -24.99
CA LYS A 242 -10.77 19.31 -24.15
C LYS A 242 -10.58 19.01 -22.67
N LEU A 243 -10.52 17.73 -22.30
CA LEU A 243 -10.32 17.32 -20.92
C LEU A 243 -8.91 17.63 -20.46
N TRP A 244 -7.89 17.27 -21.25
CA TRP A 244 -6.49 17.44 -20.87
C TRP A 244 -6.06 18.89 -20.73
N GLN A 245 -6.72 19.83 -21.43
CA GLN A 245 -6.52 21.27 -21.22
C GLN A 245 -6.92 21.74 -19.81
N GLN A 246 -7.76 20.97 -19.12
CA GLN A 246 -8.23 21.30 -17.77
C GLN A 246 -7.47 20.57 -16.65
N LEU A 247 -6.52 19.71 -17.02
CA LEU A 247 -5.78 18.86 -16.11
C LEU A 247 -4.35 19.37 -15.96
N ASP A 248 -3.83 19.31 -14.75
CA ASP A 248 -2.48 19.76 -14.44
C ASP A 248 -1.45 18.62 -14.51
N THR A 249 -0.19 18.99 -14.30
CA THR A 249 0.94 18.06 -14.22
C THR A 249 0.72 16.99 -13.14
N VAL A 250 0.10 17.37 -12.00
CA VAL A 250 -0.10 16.48 -10.85
C VAL A 250 -1.02 15.33 -11.21
N TYR A 251 -2.10 15.59 -11.96
CA TYR A 251 -2.99 14.54 -12.47
C TYR A 251 -2.22 13.49 -13.29
N PHE A 252 -1.44 13.92 -14.29
CA PHE A 252 -0.72 12.98 -15.16
C PHE A 252 0.38 12.21 -14.43
N LEU A 253 0.93 12.75 -13.33
CA LEU A 253 1.92 12.08 -12.49
C LEU A 253 1.33 11.07 -11.52
N ARG A 254 0.05 11.19 -11.15
CA ARG A 254 -0.59 10.27 -10.21
C ARG A 254 -1.49 9.22 -10.86
N GLN A 255 -1.84 9.41 -12.12
CA GLN A 255 -2.66 8.46 -12.87
C GLN A 255 -1.82 7.62 -13.85
N SER A 256 -2.19 6.35 -13.98
CA SER A 256 -1.69 5.41 -14.98
C SER A 256 -2.22 5.75 -16.38
N ALA A 257 -1.59 5.22 -17.42
CA ALA A 257 -2.03 5.45 -18.79
C ALA A 257 -3.43 4.86 -19.05
N GLU A 258 -3.75 3.74 -18.39
CA GLU A 258 -5.03 3.05 -18.41
C GLU A 258 -6.15 3.87 -17.74
N GLU A 259 -5.86 4.54 -16.62
CA GLU A 259 -6.77 5.48 -15.96
C GLU A 259 -6.99 6.73 -16.82
N ILE A 260 -5.91 7.33 -17.36
CA ILE A 260 -6.00 8.50 -18.23
C ILE A 260 -6.86 8.22 -19.46
N ALA A 261 -6.65 7.07 -20.11
CA ALA A 261 -7.46 6.65 -21.26
C ALA A 261 -8.92 6.42 -20.88
N TRP A 262 -9.18 5.84 -19.71
CA TRP A 262 -10.53 5.62 -19.21
C TRP A 262 -11.27 6.91 -18.87
N HIS A 263 -10.61 7.87 -18.21
CA HIS A 263 -11.20 9.16 -17.88
C HIS A 263 -11.53 9.94 -19.16
N ALA A 264 -10.61 9.95 -20.13
CA ALA A 264 -10.86 10.56 -21.44
C ALA A 264 -12.04 9.89 -22.17
N HIS A 265 -12.14 8.56 -22.15
CA HIS A 265 -13.28 7.83 -22.70
C HIS A 265 -14.60 8.16 -21.99
N ALA A 266 -14.59 8.32 -20.67
CA ALA A 266 -15.79 8.60 -19.91
C ALA A 266 -16.29 10.05 -20.06
N LEU A 267 -15.39 11.00 -20.32
CA LEU A 267 -15.66 12.43 -20.20
C LEU A 267 -15.53 13.23 -21.50
N HIS A 268 -15.11 12.64 -22.63
CA HIS A 268 -14.81 13.40 -23.86
C HIS A 268 -15.95 14.34 -24.33
N ASP A 269 -17.21 13.92 -24.17
CA ASP A 269 -18.39 14.71 -24.57
C ASP A 269 -19.01 15.51 -23.41
N CYS A 270 -18.48 15.35 -22.19
CA CYS A 270 -19.14 15.80 -20.96
C CYS A 270 -18.24 16.66 -20.06
N VAL A 271 -17.16 17.25 -20.59
CA VAL A 271 -16.18 18.05 -19.84
C VAL A 271 -16.80 19.23 -19.07
N ASN A 272 -17.91 19.80 -19.57
CA ASN A 272 -18.64 20.89 -18.91
C ASN A 272 -20.07 20.46 -18.51
N SER A 273 -20.26 19.18 -18.21
CA SER A 273 -21.57 18.66 -17.83
C SER A 273 -22.02 19.27 -16.49
N PRO A 274 -23.21 19.90 -16.41
CA PRO A 274 -23.75 20.38 -15.14
C PRO A 274 -24.21 19.23 -14.23
N GLN A 275 -24.36 18.01 -14.77
CA GLN A 275 -24.75 16.81 -14.04
C GLN A 275 -23.51 16.01 -13.62
N PRO A 276 -23.47 15.45 -12.40
CA PRO A 276 -22.42 14.55 -11.96
C PRO A 276 -22.32 13.31 -12.85
N ILE A 277 -21.10 12.89 -13.13
CA ILE A 277 -20.80 11.70 -13.91
C ILE A 277 -20.07 10.71 -13.00
N VAL A 278 -20.72 9.59 -12.74
CA VAL A 278 -20.12 8.47 -12.03
C VAL A 278 -19.92 7.33 -13.01
N ARG A 279 -18.71 6.78 -13.06
CA ARG A 279 -18.40 5.56 -13.80
C ARG A 279 -17.69 4.58 -12.89
N ALA A 280 -18.06 3.31 -12.98
CA ALA A 280 -17.42 2.25 -12.23
C ALA A 280 -17.00 1.11 -13.15
N ARG A 281 -15.86 0.47 -12.85
CA ARG A 281 -15.37 -0.71 -13.56
C ARG A 281 -14.76 -1.69 -12.58
N LEU A 282 -14.67 -2.95 -12.99
CA LEU A 282 -13.81 -3.91 -12.28
C LEU A 282 -12.37 -3.42 -12.41
N ASN A 283 -11.62 -3.48 -11.31
CA ASN A 283 -10.21 -3.13 -11.33
C ASN A 283 -9.48 -4.04 -12.36
N PRO A 284 -8.83 -3.47 -13.40
CA PRO A 284 -8.16 -4.24 -14.44
C PRO A 284 -7.11 -5.21 -13.91
N LEU A 285 -6.57 -4.93 -12.72
CA LEU A 285 -5.53 -5.73 -12.10
C LEU A 285 -6.07 -6.89 -11.25
N GLY A 286 -7.39 -6.94 -11.01
CA GLY A 286 -8.07 -8.13 -10.50
C GLY A 286 -8.60 -8.08 -9.06
N ALA A 287 -8.71 -6.90 -8.42
CA ALA A 287 -9.29 -6.80 -7.08
C ALA A 287 -10.12 -5.52 -6.88
N GLY A 288 -11.41 -5.70 -6.60
CA GLY A 288 -12.31 -4.61 -6.26
C GLY A 288 -12.89 -3.85 -7.46
N ILE A 289 -13.59 -2.77 -7.14
CA ILE A 289 -14.23 -1.87 -8.09
C ILE A 289 -13.46 -0.54 -8.08
N GLU A 290 -13.18 -0.04 -9.26
CA GLU A 290 -12.63 1.30 -9.45
C GLU A 290 -13.78 2.24 -9.83
N VAL A 291 -13.90 3.37 -9.13
CA VAL A 291 -14.98 4.36 -9.34
C VAL A 291 -14.36 5.71 -9.66
N MET A 292 -14.78 6.30 -10.77
CA MET A 292 -14.48 7.66 -11.19
C MET A 292 -15.71 8.52 -10.95
N VAL A 293 -15.54 9.64 -10.25
CA VAL A 293 -16.58 10.64 -10.00
C VAL A 293 -16.11 11.96 -10.60
N TYR A 294 -16.95 12.56 -11.45
CA TYR A 294 -16.70 13.85 -12.07
C TYR A 294 -17.87 14.80 -11.84
N THR A 295 -17.66 15.86 -11.07
CA THR A 295 -18.70 16.83 -10.68
C THR A 295 -18.09 18.19 -10.36
N HIS A 296 -18.90 19.23 -10.20
CA HIS A 296 -18.41 20.50 -9.65
C HIS A 296 -17.81 20.28 -8.26
N ASP A 297 -16.64 20.88 -8.03
CA ASP A 297 -15.97 20.78 -6.74
C ASP A 297 -16.73 21.61 -5.69
N GLU A 298 -17.09 20.96 -4.59
CA GLU A 298 -17.88 21.54 -3.51
C GLU A 298 -17.30 21.08 -2.16
N ALA A 299 -17.52 21.90 -1.11
CA ALA A 299 -17.14 21.52 0.24
C ALA A 299 -17.78 20.18 0.63
N ASP A 300 -17.05 19.38 1.40
CA ASP A 300 -17.49 18.09 1.93
C ASP A 300 -17.72 16.99 0.89
N LEU A 301 -17.45 17.20 -0.41
CA LEU A 301 -17.72 16.21 -1.48
C LEU A 301 -17.13 14.82 -1.16
N PHE A 302 -15.89 14.77 -0.66
CA PHE A 302 -15.25 13.54 -0.21
C PHE A 302 -16.02 12.86 0.94
N LEU A 303 -16.52 13.63 1.91
CA LEU A 303 -17.31 13.11 3.03
C LEU A 303 -18.61 12.44 2.55
N HIS A 304 -19.28 13.03 1.56
CA HIS A 304 -20.48 12.44 0.94
C HIS A 304 -20.18 11.09 0.28
N MET A 305 -19.09 11.01 -0.49
CA MET A 305 -18.70 9.77 -1.18
C MET A 305 -18.28 8.67 -0.20
N VAL A 306 -17.48 9.01 0.83
CA VAL A 306 -17.09 8.05 1.88
C VAL A 306 -18.31 7.49 2.60
N GLY A 307 -19.28 8.34 2.95
CA GLY A 307 -20.53 7.92 3.58
C GLY A 307 -21.33 6.96 2.71
N PHE A 308 -21.44 7.26 1.40
CA PHE A 308 -22.11 6.39 0.43
C PHE A 308 -21.44 5.01 0.31
N PHE A 309 -20.13 4.97 0.06
CA PHE A 309 -19.42 3.70 -0.13
C PHE A 309 -19.47 2.82 1.13
N SER A 310 -19.30 3.43 2.31
CA SER A 310 -19.38 2.71 3.57
C SER A 310 -20.77 2.08 3.80
N ARG A 311 -21.85 2.78 3.45
CA ARG A 311 -23.22 2.22 3.52
C ARG A 311 -23.50 1.15 2.47
N ALA A 312 -22.90 1.27 1.30
CA ALA A 312 -22.98 0.26 0.24
C ALA A 312 -22.23 -1.04 0.61
N GLY A 313 -21.42 -1.03 1.67
CA GLY A 313 -20.64 -2.18 2.14
C GLY A 313 -19.22 -2.25 1.57
N TYR A 314 -18.73 -1.16 0.98
CA TYR A 314 -17.40 -1.06 0.42
C TYR A 314 -16.43 -0.38 1.38
N SER A 315 -15.19 -0.88 1.41
CA SER A 315 -14.06 -0.19 2.01
C SER A 315 -13.23 0.49 0.92
N ILE A 316 -12.88 1.76 1.15
CA ILE A 316 -11.97 2.49 0.27
C ILE A 316 -10.55 2.06 0.64
N VAL A 317 -9.74 1.60 -0.31
CA VAL A 317 -8.32 1.29 -0.10
C VAL A 317 -7.38 2.31 -0.72
N ASP A 318 -7.84 3.00 -1.75
CA ASP A 318 -7.12 4.07 -2.41
C ASP A 318 -8.11 5.15 -2.86
N ALA A 319 -7.77 6.42 -2.65
CA ALA A 319 -8.50 7.54 -3.19
C ALA A 319 -7.51 8.60 -3.71
N ARG A 320 -7.72 9.02 -4.96
CA ARG A 320 -7.01 10.13 -5.60
C ARG A 320 -8.01 11.21 -5.93
N ILE A 321 -7.82 12.40 -5.36
CA ILE A 321 -8.72 13.53 -5.48
C ILE A 321 -8.02 14.59 -6.30
N HIS A 322 -8.70 15.08 -7.33
CA HIS A 322 -8.11 16.05 -8.25
C HIS A 322 -9.13 17.13 -8.62
N THR A 323 -8.83 18.37 -8.25
CA THR A 323 -9.59 19.54 -8.71
C THR A 323 -8.99 20.05 -10.01
N THR A 324 -9.79 20.07 -11.08
CA THR A 324 -9.41 20.59 -12.39
C THR A 324 -9.32 22.13 -12.39
N THR A 325 -8.67 22.70 -13.42
CA THR A 325 -8.49 24.17 -13.51
C THR A 325 -9.79 24.96 -13.68
N HIS A 326 -10.87 24.32 -14.14
CA HIS A 326 -12.20 24.92 -14.28
C HIS A 326 -13.17 24.57 -13.13
N GLY A 327 -12.68 24.06 -11.99
CA GLY A 327 -13.47 23.90 -10.77
C GLY A 327 -14.36 22.64 -10.74
N TYR A 328 -13.91 21.55 -11.36
CA TYR A 328 -14.53 20.23 -11.22
C TYR A 328 -13.62 19.31 -10.40
N ALA A 329 -14.22 18.47 -9.57
CA ALA A 329 -13.55 17.34 -8.95
C ALA A 329 -13.54 16.14 -9.92
N LEU A 330 -12.38 15.53 -10.11
CA LEU A 330 -12.15 14.29 -10.86
C LEU A 330 -11.52 13.28 -9.91
N ASP A 331 -12.39 12.60 -9.16
CA ASP A 331 -11.98 11.75 -8.05
C ASP A 331 -12.02 10.28 -8.45
N THR A 332 -10.97 9.54 -8.09
CA THR A 332 -10.81 8.12 -8.40
C THR A 332 -10.69 7.32 -7.10
N PHE A 333 -11.49 6.29 -6.96
CA PHE A 333 -11.54 5.42 -5.79
C PHE A 333 -11.29 3.97 -6.17
N VAL A 334 -10.53 3.25 -5.35
CA VAL A 334 -10.47 1.79 -5.39
C VAL A 334 -11.20 1.26 -4.16
N LEU A 335 -12.22 0.45 -4.43
CA LEU A 335 -13.14 -0.10 -3.45
C LEU A 335 -12.97 -1.61 -3.34
N LEU A 336 -12.87 -2.12 -2.12
CA LEU A 336 -12.94 -3.56 -1.84
C LEU A 336 -14.28 -3.89 -1.20
N ASP A 337 -14.95 -4.93 -1.70
CA ASP A 337 -16.16 -5.45 -1.08
C ASP A 337 -15.82 -6.14 0.24
N LEU A 338 -16.47 -5.72 1.33
CA LEU A 338 -16.36 -6.36 2.64
C LEU A 338 -17.32 -7.54 2.81
N SER A 339 -18.29 -7.66 1.90
CA SER A 339 -19.41 -8.60 1.99
C SER A 339 -19.18 -9.91 1.23
N ASP A 340 -18.05 -10.06 0.53
CA ASP A 340 -17.70 -11.21 -0.31
C ASP A 340 -18.83 -11.60 -1.28
N ARG A 341 -19.40 -10.59 -1.96
CA ARG A 341 -20.50 -10.82 -2.89
C ARG A 341 -19.94 -11.20 -4.25
N ASP A 342 -20.39 -12.32 -4.81
CA ASP A 342 -20.08 -12.73 -6.18
C ASP A 342 -20.71 -11.81 -7.28
N CYS A 343 -21.19 -10.61 -6.94
CA CYS A 343 -22.04 -9.78 -7.79
C CYS A 343 -21.53 -8.34 -8.04
N ASP A 344 -20.21 -8.14 -8.11
CA ASP A 344 -19.60 -6.83 -8.42
C ASP A 344 -20.21 -6.13 -9.66
N ARG A 345 -20.58 -6.90 -10.69
CA ARG A 345 -21.18 -6.34 -11.92
C ARG A 345 -22.54 -5.66 -11.70
N ALA A 346 -23.37 -6.20 -10.80
CA ALA A 346 -24.65 -5.57 -10.47
C ALA A 346 -24.43 -4.31 -9.62
N MET A 347 -23.40 -4.33 -8.77
CA MET A 347 -23.05 -3.20 -7.93
C MET A 347 -22.46 -2.03 -8.73
N ILE A 348 -21.78 -2.28 -9.85
CA ILE A 348 -21.31 -1.21 -10.76
C ILE A 348 -22.47 -0.30 -11.18
N SER A 349 -23.54 -0.86 -11.75
CA SER A 349 -24.69 -0.05 -12.19
C SER A 349 -25.41 0.64 -11.03
N TYR A 350 -25.48 -0.01 -9.86
CA TYR A 350 -26.01 0.60 -8.64
C TYR A 350 -25.18 1.82 -8.21
N ILE A 351 -23.85 1.69 -8.15
CA ILE A 351 -22.95 2.79 -7.77
C ILE A 351 -23.07 3.94 -8.77
N GLU A 352 -23.04 3.66 -10.07
CA GLU A 352 -23.14 4.69 -11.11
C GLU A 352 -24.45 5.49 -11.02
N HIS A 353 -25.57 4.80 -10.80
CA HIS A 353 -26.88 5.44 -10.74
C HIS A 353 -27.09 6.18 -9.41
N GLU A 354 -26.95 5.49 -8.28
CA GLU A 354 -27.31 6.03 -6.96
C GLU A 354 -26.34 7.11 -6.49
N LEU A 355 -25.03 6.96 -6.74
CA LEU A 355 -24.09 8.00 -6.37
C LEU A 355 -24.30 9.24 -7.26
N GLY A 356 -24.54 9.03 -8.56
CA GLY A 356 -24.85 10.12 -9.49
C GLY A 356 -26.11 10.90 -9.07
N ASP A 357 -27.18 10.18 -8.73
CA ASP A 357 -28.44 10.78 -8.28
C ASP A 357 -28.30 11.56 -6.97
N ARG A 358 -27.58 11.00 -5.99
CA ARG A 358 -27.31 11.65 -4.70
C ARG A 358 -26.51 12.94 -4.85
N LEU A 359 -25.48 12.93 -5.70
CA LEU A 359 -24.67 14.10 -5.99
C LEU A 359 -25.48 15.16 -6.74
N ALA A 360 -26.35 14.75 -7.67
CA ALA A 360 -27.20 15.67 -8.42
C ALA A 360 -28.21 16.39 -7.52
N HIS A 361 -28.78 15.66 -6.55
CA HIS A 361 -29.75 16.18 -5.58
C HIS A 361 -29.14 16.81 -4.33
N ARG A 362 -27.80 16.85 -4.22
CA ARG A 362 -27.05 17.41 -3.07
C ARG A 362 -27.55 16.88 -1.73
N LEU A 363 -27.81 15.56 -1.66
CA LEU A 363 -28.30 14.95 -0.44
C LEU A 363 -27.24 15.03 0.68
N PRO A 364 -27.63 15.28 1.94
CA PRO A 364 -26.69 15.42 3.04
C PRO A 364 -25.86 14.15 3.24
N ALA A 365 -24.62 14.30 3.71
CA ALA A 365 -23.74 13.17 3.99
C ALA A 365 -24.37 12.30 5.09
N GLU A 366 -24.70 11.08 4.74
CA GLU A 366 -25.27 10.13 5.69
C GLU A 366 -24.15 9.48 6.47
N ALA A 367 -24.21 9.55 7.80
CA ALA A 367 -23.28 8.82 8.65
C ALA A 367 -23.40 7.31 8.36
N PRO A 368 -22.27 6.59 8.30
CA PRO A 368 -22.27 5.14 8.13
C PRO A 368 -23.01 4.46 9.29
N ALA A 369 -23.60 3.30 9.02
CA ALA A 369 -24.29 2.55 10.05
C ALA A 369 -23.32 2.20 11.19
N ASN A 370 -23.70 2.47 12.44
CA ASN A 370 -22.91 2.11 13.61
C ASN A 370 -22.74 0.58 13.66
N GLY A 371 -21.61 0.08 13.18
CA GLY A 371 -21.24 -1.32 13.33
C GLY A 371 -20.72 -1.61 14.73
N ARG A 372 -20.87 -2.86 15.18
CA ARG A 372 -20.33 -3.28 16.48
C ARG A 372 -18.81 -3.26 16.42
N THR A 373 -18.16 -2.57 17.36
CA THR A 373 -16.71 -2.65 17.56
C THR A 373 -16.31 -4.13 17.72
N PRO A 374 -15.34 -4.63 16.93
CA PRO A 374 -14.88 -6.00 17.01
C PRO A 374 -14.48 -6.39 18.44
N ARG A 375 -14.77 -7.63 18.84
CA ARG A 375 -14.47 -8.10 20.21
C ARG A 375 -12.97 -8.00 20.52
N GLN A 376 -12.09 -8.27 19.55
CA GLN A 376 -10.64 -8.22 19.75
C GLN A 376 -10.15 -6.82 20.13
N VAL A 377 -10.67 -5.77 19.46
CA VAL A 377 -10.38 -4.36 19.77
C VAL A 377 -10.80 -4.00 21.21
N ARG A 378 -11.85 -4.62 21.75
CA ARG A 378 -12.27 -4.41 23.16
C ARG A 378 -11.29 -5.00 24.18
N TYR A 379 -10.62 -6.09 23.84
CA TYR A 379 -9.69 -6.78 24.74
C TYR A 379 -8.23 -6.32 24.58
N PHE A 380 -7.90 -5.67 23.47
CA PHE A 380 -6.60 -5.07 23.19
C PHE A 380 -6.78 -3.62 22.70
N PRO A 381 -7.01 -2.66 23.63
CA PRO A 381 -7.20 -1.27 23.26
C PRO A 381 -5.90 -0.69 22.68
N LEU A 382 -5.93 -0.38 21.39
CA LEU A 382 -4.88 0.41 20.73
C LEU A 382 -5.07 1.88 21.08
N GLN A 383 -4.00 2.52 21.57
CA GLN A 383 -3.96 3.97 21.71
C GLN A 383 -3.84 4.60 20.32
N PRO A 384 -4.80 5.43 19.89
CA PRO A 384 -4.71 6.05 18.57
C PRO A 384 -3.50 6.98 18.52
N GLN A 385 -2.82 7.01 17.38
CA GLN A 385 -1.73 7.93 17.09
C GLN A 385 -2.07 8.72 15.85
N VAL A 386 -1.89 10.03 15.92
CA VAL A 386 -2.10 10.94 14.80
C VAL A 386 -0.84 11.78 14.69
N SER A 387 -0.33 11.94 13.47
CA SER A 387 0.81 12.83 13.22
C SER A 387 0.67 13.53 11.88
N ILE A 388 0.94 14.83 11.86
CA ILE A 388 0.93 15.66 10.65
C ILE A 388 2.33 16.21 10.42
N ARG A 389 2.94 15.82 9.29
CA ARG A 389 4.30 16.24 8.93
C ARG A 389 4.28 16.99 7.60
N PRO A 390 5.05 18.07 7.44
CA PRO A 390 5.18 18.72 6.14
C PRO A 390 5.85 17.76 5.16
N LEU A 391 5.32 17.68 3.94
CA LEU A 391 5.97 16.96 2.86
C LEU A 391 7.10 17.83 2.32
N VAL A 392 8.34 17.37 2.45
CA VAL A 392 9.50 18.05 1.88
C VAL A 392 9.69 17.54 0.46
N SER A 393 9.01 18.14 -0.51
CA SER A 393 9.29 17.92 -1.93
C SER A 393 10.45 18.80 -2.38
N LEU A 394 11.32 18.26 -3.25
CA LEU A 394 12.47 18.97 -3.84
C LEU A 394 12.05 19.98 -4.93
N GLU A 395 10.79 19.93 -5.36
CA GLU A 395 10.21 20.86 -6.33
C GLU A 395 9.15 21.69 -5.61
N ALA A 396 9.27 23.01 -5.72
CA ALA A 396 8.30 23.96 -5.19
C ALA A 396 7.02 23.85 -6.03
N ASP A 397 6.03 23.13 -5.53
CA ASP A 397 4.70 23.14 -6.14
C ASP A 397 4.05 24.50 -5.90
N ASP A 398 3.49 25.09 -6.95
CA ASP A 398 2.71 26.34 -6.90
C ASP A 398 1.42 26.23 -6.03
N ASN A 399 1.08 25.03 -5.54
CA ASN A 399 -0.15 24.71 -4.80
C ASN A 399 -0.05 24.84 -3.27
N GLY A 400 1.00 25.46 -2.75
CA GLY A 400 1.21 25.64 -1.32
C GLY A 400 1.78 24.39 -0.64
N ARG A 401 2.06 24.50 0.67
CA ARG A 401 2.72 23.42 1.43
C ARG A 401 1.79 22.22 1.62
N LEU A 402 2.22 21.06 1.13
CA LEU A 402 1.56 19.78 1.36
C LEU A 402 1.97 19.19 2.72
N PHE A 403 1.04 18.47 3.35
CA PHE A 403 1.26 17.77 4.62
C PHE A 403 0.81 16.33 4.52
N VAL A 404 1.58 15.43 5.12
CA VAL A 404 1.24 14.03 5.29
C VAL A 404 0.65 13.84 6.69
N LEU A 405 -0.63 13.49 6.73
CA LEU A 405 -1.34 13.06 7.93
C LEU A 405 -1.30 11.53 8.00
N THR A 406 -0.75 10.98 9.09
CA THR A 406 -0.78 9.55 9.38
C THR A 406 -1.71 9.30 10.56
N VAL A 407 -2.65 8.39 10.41
CA VAL A 407 -3.60 7.98 11.45
C VAL A 407 -3.41 6.49 11.72
N VAL A 408 -3.03 6.15 12.95
CA VAL A 408 -2.97 4.77 13.43
C VAL A 408 -4.04 4.57 14.49
N ALA A 409 -5.01 3.70 14.22
CA ALA A 409 -6.11 3.43 15.14
C ALA A 409 -6.60 1.98 15.02
N ALA A 410 -7.48 1.57 15.93
CA ALA A 410 -8.20 0.32 15.75
C ALA A 410 -9.24 0.47 14.63
N ASP A 411 -9.37 -0.57 13.79
CA ASP A 411 -10.36 -0.57 12.72
C ASP A 411 -11.78 -0.57 13.30
N ARG A 412 -12.63 0.30 12.74
CA ARG A 412 -14.05 0.34 13.08
C ARG A 412 -14.85 0.94 11.93
N PRO A 413 -16.09 0.47 11.72
CA PRO A 413 -16.98 1.04 10.71
C PRO A 413 -17.13 2.56 10.87
N GLY A 414 -16.93 3.28 9.78
CA GLY A 414 -17.00 4.74 9.76
C GLY A 414 -15.75 5.50 10.23
N LEU A 415 -14.62 4.82 10.48
CA LEU A 415 -13.35 5.48 10.81
C LEU A 415 -12.97 6.55 9.78
N LEU A 416 -12.95 6.18 8.49
CA LEU A 416 -12.63 7.11 7.40
C LEU A 416 -13.62 8.27 7.31
N PHE A 417 -14.90 8.03 7.59
CA PHE A 417 -15.92 9.08 7.63
C PHE A 417 -15.65 10.09 8.75
N ILE A 418 -15.23 9.62 9.92
CA ILE A 418 -14.84 10.50 11.04
C ILE A 418 -13.64 11.35 10.64
N VAL A 419 -12.60 10.73 10.07
CA VAL A 419 -11.40 11.47 9.62
C VAL A 419 -11.77 12.50 8.55
N ALA A 420 -12.55 12.12 7.54
CA ALA A 420 -13.02 13.02 6.50
C ALA A 420 -13.81 14.21 7.07
N ARG A 421 -14.68 13.97 8.05
CA ARG A 421 -15.48 15.02 8.69
C ARG A 421 -14.62 16.01 9.47
N GLU A 422 -13.63 15.53 10.22
CA GLU A 422 -12.72 16.41 10.96
C GLU A 422 -11.82 17.21 10.00
N LEU A 423 -11.32 16.60 8.92
CA LEU A 423 -10.56 17.32 7.88
C LEU A 423 -11.39 18.46 7.28
N ALA A 424 -12.63 18.16 6.91
CA ALA A 424 -13.52 19.15 6.32
C ALA A 424 -13.90 20.27 7.31
N GLY A 425 -14.16 19.92 8.59
CA GLY A 425 -14.44 20.90 9.64
C GLY A 425 -13.28 21.86 9.95
N HIS A 426 -12.03 21.46 9.63
CA HIS A 426 -10.85 22.32 9.71
C HIS A 426 -10.49 23.00 8.37
N GLY A 427 -11.29 22.81 7.32
CA GLY A 427 -11.05 23.39 5.99
C GLY A 427 -9.79 22.83 5.30
N ALA A 428 -9.40 21.60 5.64
CA ALA A 428 -8.28 20.92 5.00
C ALA A 428 -8.75 20.21 3.73
N ASN A 429 -8.05 20.46 2.62
CA ASN A 429 -8.30 19.82 1.34
C ASN A 429 -7.52 18.50 1.27
N LEU A 430 -8.17 17.45 0.80
CA LEU A 430 -7.58 16.13 0.62
C LEU A 430 -7.16 15.94 -0.83
N HIS A 431 -5.95 15.43 -1.06
CA HIS A 431 -5.40 15.13 -2.39
C HIS A 431 -5.28 13.64 -2.65
N THR A 432 -4.88 12.88 -1.62
CA THR A 432 -4.71 11.43 -1.70
C THR A 432 -5.03 10.81 -0.35
N ALA A 433 -5.71 9.67 -0.35
CA ALA A 433 -5.88 8.83 0.83
C ALA A 433 -5.47 7.39 0.50
N LYS A 434 -4.48 6.87 1.23
CA LYS A 434 -4.09 5.47 1.22
C LYS A 434 -4.59 4.83 2.51
N ILE A 435 -5.54 3.91 2.39
CA ILE A 435 -6.17 3.26 3.53
C ILE A 435 -5.57 1.88 3.69
N ALA A 436 -4.77 1.71 4.73
CA ALA A 436 -3.98 0.50 4.95
C ALA A 436 -4.47 -0.22 6.21
N THR A 437 -5.37 -1.18 6.02
CA THR A 437 -5.86 -2.04 7.11
C THR A 437 -5.02 -3.32 7.22
N LEU A 438 -4.49 -3.57 8.41
CA LEU A 438 -3.80 -4.79 8.81
C LEU A 438 -4.55 -5.45 9.99
N GLY A 439 -5.38 -6.45 9.66
CA GLY A 439 -6.25 -7.09 10.66
C GLY A 439 -7.23 -6.07 11.22
N GLU A 440 -7.17 -5.85 12.53
CA GLU A 440 -8.05 -4.90 13.26
C GLU A 440 -7.34 -3.56 13.56
N ARG A 441 -6.21 -3.28 12.89
CA ARG A 441 -5.46 -2.02 12.99
C ARG A 441 -5.44 -1.33 11.63
N VAL A 442 -5.68 -0.04 11.65
CA VAL A 442 -5.65 0.83 10.47
C VAL A 442 -4.44 1.75 10.57
N GLU A 443 -3.73 1.93 9.47
CA GLU A 443 -2.60 2.84 9.32
C GLU A 443 -2.76 3.72 8.08
N ASP A 444 -3.73 4.63 8.15
CA ASP A 444 -4.11 5.46 7.02
C ASP A 444 -3.13 6.60 6.82
N THR A 445 -2.85 6.91 5.55
CA THR A 445 -2.00 8.02 5.15
C THR A 445 -2.78 8.95 4.22
N PHE A 446 -2.85 10.22 4.58
CA PHE A 446 -3.57 11.25 3.84
C PHE A 446 -2.60 12.36 3.43
N LEU A 447 -2.68 12.77 2.17
CA LEU A 447 -1.99 13.96 1.68
C LEU A 447 -2.97 15.13 1.69
N ILE A 448 -2.72 16.13 2.53
CA ILE A 448 -3.64 17.24 2.79
C ILE A 448 -2.96 18.60 2.59
N SER A 449 -3.76 19.63 2.28
CA SER A 449 -3.34 21.04 2.23
C SER A 449 -4.45 21.96 2.77
N GLY A 450 -4.21 23.27 2.81
CA GLY A 450 -5.22 24.23 3.28
C GLY A 450 -5.37 24.28 4.81
N GLY A 451 -6.53 24.70 5.31
CA GLY A 451 -6.88 24.69 6.75
C GLY A 451 -5.92 25.42 7.70
N HIS A 452 -5.12 26.37 7.19
CA HIS A 452 -4.02 27.00 7.92
C HIS A 452 -3.02 26.00 8.53
N LEU A 453 -2.82 24.84 7.90
CA LEU A 453 -1.90 23.80 8.38
C LEU A 453 -0.43 24.27 8.39
N GLU A 454 -0.10 25.37 7.73
CA GLU A 454 1.20 26.04 7.87
C GLU A 454 1.47 26.52 9.31
N GLN A 455 0.42 26.83 10.06
CA GLN A 455 0.52 27.21 11.47
C GLN A 455 0.58 25.95 12.34
N SER A 456 1.60 25.88 13.20
CA SER A 456 1.74 24.75 14.15
C SER A 456 0.54 24.62 15.09
N ALA A 457 -0.10 25.72 15.46
CA ALA A 457 -1.28 25.70 16.34
C ALA A 457 -2.48 24.99 15.68
N SER A 458 -2.75 25.26 14.40
CA SER A 458 -3.84 24.63 13.65
C SER A 458 -3.60 23.13 13.47
N ARG A 459 -2.35 22.72 13.21
CA ARG A 459 -1.97 21.30 13.13
C ARG A 459 -2.22 20.57 14.45
N VAL A 460 -1.74 21.13 15.56
CA VAL A 460 -1.93 20.55 16.90
C VAL A 460 -3.41 20.45 17.24
N ARG A 461 -4.22 21.43 16.83
CA ARG A 461 -5.67 21.41 17.05
C ARG A 461 -6.34 20.28 16.26
N LEU A 462 -6.04 20.13 14.98
CA LEU A 462 -6.56 19.04 14.15
C LEU A 462 -6.11 17.67 14.69
N GLU A 463 -4.85 17.52 15.08
CA GLU A 463 -4.34 16.30 15.72
C GLU A 463 -5.10 15.98 17.02
N ALA A 464 -5.33 16.97 17.88
CA ALA A 464 -6.04 16.79 19.15
C ALA A 464 -7.52 16.44 18.96
N ASP A 465 -8.20 17.06 17.99
CA ASP A 465 -9.60 16.78 17.69
C ASP A 465 -9.76 15.39 17.06
N LEU A 466 -8.87 14.99 16.14
CA LEU A 466 -8.81 13.63 15.61
C LEU A 466 -8.56 12.62 16.74
N LEU A 467 -7.55 12.83 17.59
CA LEU A 467 -7.27 11.94 18.71
C LEU A 467 -8.49 11.77 19.64
N ARG A 468 -9.20 12.86 19.94
CA ARG A 468 -10.42 12.81 20.78
C ARG A 468 -11.51 11.97 20.15
N GLN A 469 -11.73 12.09 18.85
CA GLN A 469 -12.74 11.29 18.14
C GLN A 469 -12.34 9.82 18.00
N LEU A 470 -11.03 9.54 17.89
CA LEU A 470 -10.49 8.19 17.69
C LEU A 470 -10.35 7.37 18.97
N GLN A 471 -10.41 8.01 20.15
CA GLN A 471 -10.48 7.30 21.42
C GLN A 471 -11.76 6.44 21.50
N LEU A 472 -11.63 5.25 22.08
CA LEU A 472 -12.70 4.26 22.25
C LEU A 472 -13.35 4.35 23.63
#